data_AF-A0A920DRX1-F1
#
_entry.id   AF-A0A920DRX1-F1
#
_cell.length_a   1.000
_cell.length_b   1.000
_cell.length_c   1.000
_cell.angle_alpha   90.00
_cell.angle_beta   90.00
_cell.angle_gamma   90.00
#
_symmetry.space_group_name_H-M   'P 1'
#
loop_
_entity.id
_entity.type
_entity.pdbx_description
1 polymer ?
#
loop_
_entity_poly.entity_id
_entity_poly.type
_entity_poly.pdbx_seq_one_letter_code
_entity_poly.pdbx_strand_id
1 'polypeptide(L)'
;MRKIYNFFFSVVLLLTSGQLSAQDFSVTNTGSNMTVFMTQGFASEANVANIGIFFTNDDGVLQCAGSPLSMPSVGEPFQITLWGSEAGLDNGMAAGEAFTWLASDADGNALDVTATYLSNGNQGAYALNETAFVASLEISSSEPPAPTTATVEFAVDMNLVDQPSADYDNVVVNGSWNGWQGWGVQLSDEDGDGVFTGSLEVDPGTTFEYVVAVTGSADGWSGWGMQWGDGCANANVAVTAGDAGSVTSTSLSAGCADVVGCMDANASNYNADATVQGYDQYGNLQCVYASCDDIPEYGCIYADGFGAFNEGFNAGLCSSYGGTPCEESILGCTDLTASNFNVDANVDDGSCEYPEPAAGTAIADCGDFAAGPNATGLMFLQQQLLLTEQLVKVHKPLQ
;
A
#
# COMPACT_ATOMS: atom_id res chain seq x y z
N MET A 1 11.13 -40.93 45.06
CA MET A 1 10.61 -39.54 45.10
C MET A 1 10.07 -39.22 43.71
N ARG A 2 8.78 -39.49 43.46
CA ARG A 2 7.74 -38.48 43.14
C ARG A 2 8.20 -37.43 42.12
N LYS A 3 7.71 -37.55 40.88
CA LYS A 3 6.71 -36.62 40.32
C LYS A 3 5.93 -37.35 39.22
N ILE A 4 4.64 -37.51 39.48
CA ILE A 4 3.60 -38.00 38.59
C ILE A 4 3.19 -36.79 37.74
N TYR A 5 3.25 -36.91 36.42
CA TYR A 5 2.45 -36.07 35.52
C TYR A 5 1.40 -37.00 34.91
N ASN A 6 0.18 -36.93 35.45
CA ASN A 6 -1.02 -37.42 34.77
C ASN A 6 -1.31 -36.43 33.64
N PHE A 7 -0.97 -36.79 32.42
CA PHE A 7 -1.43 -36.08 31.23
C PHE A 7 -2.59 -36.90 30.65
N PHE A 8 -3.82 -36.46 30.95
CA PHE A 8 -5.01 -36.91 30.23
C PHE A 8 -4.87 -36.40 28.80
N PHE A 9 -4.48 -37.27 27.88
CA PHE A 9 -4.41 -36.98 26.47
C PHE A 9 -5.83 -37.13 25.89
N SER A 10 -6.63 -36.07 26.01
CA SER A 10 -7.82 -35.92 25.16
C SER A 10 -7.29 -35.56 23.77
N VAL A 11 -7.20 -36.55 22.88
CA VAL A 11 -6.96 -36.32 21.45
C VAL A 11 -8.20 -35.63 20.91
N VAL A 12 -8.19 -34.30 20.87
CA VAL A 12 -9.07 -33.55 19.97
C VAL A 12 -8.48 -33.76 18.59
N LEU A 13 -8.98 -34.75 17.86
CA LEU A 13 -8.66 -34.92 16.45
C LEU A 13 -9.35 -33.77 15.72
N LEU A 14 -8.57 -32.74 15.34
CA LEU A 14 -8.99 -31.65 14.46
C LEU A 14 -9.25 -32.23 13.07
N LEU A 15 -10.43 -32.84 12.88
CA LEU A 15 -10.96 -33.15 11.57
C LEU A 15 -11.36 -31.83 10.94
N THR A 16 -10.84 -31.54 9.74
CA THR A 16 -11.29 -30.39 8.96
C THR A 16 -12.80 -30.50 8.72
N SER A 17 -13.51 -29.37 8.72
CA SER A 17 -14.97 -29.29 8.60
C SER A 17 -15.53 -29.99 7.35
N GLY A 18 -14.71 -30.23 6.32
CA GLY A 18 -15.08 -30.98 5.12
C GLY A 18 -15.04 -32.53 5.24
N GLN A 19 -14.43 -33.10 6.29
CA GLN A 19 -14.36 -34.56 6.48
C GLN A 19 -15.53 -35.14 7.30
N LEU A 20 -16.23 -34.32 8.09
CA LEU A 20 -17.36 -34.78 8.91
C LEU A 20 -18.71 -34.81 8.18
N SER A 21 -18.86 -34.03 7.10
CA SER A 21 -20.15 -33.86 6.41
C SER A 21 -20.60 -35.08 5.58
N ALA A 22 -19.92 -36.22 5.67
CA ALA A 22 -20.23 -37.45 4.93
C ALA A 22 -19.89 -38.73 5.71
N GLN A 23 -19.89 -38.69 7.05
CA GLN A 23 -19.53 -39.88 7.82
C GLN A 23 -20.65 -40.91 7.80
N ASP A 24 -20.32 -42.15 7.41
CA ASP A 24 -21.28 -43.25 7.38
C ASP A 24 -21.44 -43.88 8.77
N PHE A 25 -22.66 -43.83 9.31
CA PHE A 25 -23.04 -44.46 10.59
C PHE A 25 -23.58 -45.88 10.42
N SER A 26 -23.48 -46.45 9.20
CA SER A 26 -23.83 -47.83 8.94
C SER A 26 -22.85 -48.79 9.63
N VAL A 27 -23.40 -49.81 10.26
CA VAL A 27 -22.63 -50.73 11.11
C VAL A 27 -22.51 -52.08 10.41
N THR A 28 -21.28 -52.60 10.31
CA THR A 28 -21.02 -53.96 9.86
C THR A 28 -20.86 -54.89 11.06
N ASN A 29 -21.63 -55.98 11.09
CA ASN A 29 -21.52 -57.00 12.13
C ASN A 29 -20.37 -57.98 11.80
N THR A 30 -19.31 -57.94 12.59
CA THR A 30 -18.12 -58.80 12.49
C THR A 30 -18.11 -59.94 13.52
N GLY A 31 -19.24 -60.15 14.23
CA GLY A 31 -19.46 -61.25 15.16
C GLY A 31 -19.03 -60.97 16.60
N SER A 32 -17.76 -60.64 16.84
CA SER A 32 -17.26 -60.30 18.19
C SER A 32 -17.82 -58.97 18.66
N ASN A 33 -18.32 -58.85 19.89
CA ASN A 33 -18.92 -57.60 20.35
C ASN A 33 -18.65 -57.24 21.81
N MET A 34 -18.93 -55.97 22.09
CA MET A 34 -19.10 -55.43 23.44
C MET A 34 -20.34 -54.54 23.48
N THR A 35 -20.81 -54.22 24.69
CA THR A 35 -21.93 -53.31 24.88
C THR A 35 -21.47 -51.99 25.49
N VAL A 36 -21.94 -50.87 24.94
CA VAL A 36 -21.85 -49.57 25.60
C VAL A 36 -23.26 -49.18 26.04
N PHE A 37 -23.44 -48.93 27.33
CA PHE A 37 -24.73 -48.61 27.93
C PHE A 37 -24.75 -47.19 28.48
N MET A 38 -25.72 -46.40 28.03
CA MET A 38 -25.90 -45.00 28.41
C MET A 38 -26.99 -44.94 29.47
N THR A 39 -26.58 -44.72 30.71
CA THR A 39 -27.48 -44.86 31.87
C THR A 39 -28.53 -43.76 31.99
N GLN A 40 -28.24 -42.58 31.46
CA GLN A 40 -29.11 -41.39 31.54
C GLN A 40 -29.44 -40.83 30.15
N GLY A 41 -29.16 -41.60 29.08
CA GLY A 41 -29.23 -41.11 27.72
C GLY A 41 -28.15 -40.07 27.42
N PHE A 42 -28.51 -39.09 26.59
CA PHE A 42 -27.67 -37.95 26.26
C PHE A 42 -28.40 -36.64 26.53
N ALA A 43 -27.64 -35.61 26.88
CA ALA A 43 -28.08 -34.23 26.88
C ALA A 43 -27.55 -33.56 25.60
N SER A 44 -28.40 -32.77 24.96
CA SER A 44 -28.02 -32.07 23.72
C SER A 44 -28.65 -30.69 23.65
N GLU A 45 -27.84 -29.74 23.20
CA GLU A 45 -28.29 -28.40 22.80
C GLU A 45 -28.58 -28.32 21.29
N ALA A 46 -28.22 -29.35 20.53
CA ALA A 46 -28.42 -29.47 19.09
C ALA A 46 -29.42 -30.60 18.72
N ASN A 47 -29.99 -30.54 17.51
CA ASN A 47 -30.84 -31.61 16.97
C ASN A 47 -29.96 -32.77 16.49
N VAL A 48 -29.75 -33.78 17.33
CA VAL A 48 -28.95 -34.96 16.98
C VAL A 48 -29.74 -35.87 16.04
N ALA A 49 -29.20 -36.11 14.84
CA ALA A 49 -29.77 -37.07 13.89
C ALA A 49 -29.00 -38.39 13.86
N ASN A 50 -27.68 -38.35 14.07
CA ASN A 50 -26.85 -39.54 14.14
C ASN A 50 -25.88 -39.48 15.31
N ILE A 51 -25.57 -40.65 15.89
CA ILE A 51 -24.52 -40.84 16.88
C ILE A 51 -23.94 -42.24 16.76
N GLY A 52 -22.64 -42.35 16.97
CA GLY A 52 -21.94 -43.63 16.91
C GLY A 52 -20.56 -43.56 17.53
N ILE A 53 -19.99 -44.74 17.71
CA ILE A 53 -18.60 -44.92 18.10
C ILE A 53 -17.86 -45.46 16.89
N PHE A 54 -16.71 -44.86 16.62
CA PHE A 54 -15.88 -45.11 15.46
C PHE A 54 -14.51 -45.62 15.89
N PHE A 55 -13.87 -46.31 14.97
CA PHE A 55 -12.50 -46.75 15.04
C PHE A 55 -11.77 -46.30 13.78
N THR A 56 -10.44 -46.23 13.83
CA THR A 56 -9.64 -45.85 12.66
C THR A 56 -8.98 -47.11 12.13
N ASN A 57 -9.29 -47.47 10.88
CA ASN A 57 -8.68 -48.63 10.25
C ASN A 57 -7.20 -48.36 9.85
N ASP A 58 -6.49 -49.37 9.37
CA ASP A 58 -5.09 -49.38 8.98
C ASP A 58 -4.81 -48.41 7.81
N ASP A 59 -5.84 -48.06 7.04
CA ASP A 59 -5.79 -47.05 5.98
C ASP A 59 -6.00 -45.61 6.51
N GLY A 60 -6.20 -45.44 7.83
CA GLY A 60 -6.44 -44.15 8.47
C GLY A 60 -7.87 -43.63 8.33
N VAL A 61 -8.82 -44.46 7.90
CA VAL A 61 -10.21 -44.09 7.65
C VAL A 61 -11.07 -44.41 8.86
N LEU A 62 -11.90 -43.45 9.29
CA LEU A 62 -12.89 -43.66 10.34
C LEU A 62 -14.03 -44.56 9.83
N GLN A 63 -14.32 -45.61 10.58
CA GLN A 63 -15.38 -46.58 10.31
C GLN A 63 -16.28 -46.75 11.54
N CYS A 64 -17.60 -46.89 11.34
CA CYS A 64 -18.53 -47.00 12.44
C CYS A 64 -18.44 -48.39 13.09
N ALA A 65 -17.95 -48.46 14.33
CA ALA A 65 -17.93 -49.67 15.13
C ALA A 65 -19.32 -50.03 15.68
N GLY A 66 -20.16 -49.01 15.87
CA GLY A 66 -21.53 -49.20 16.31
C GLY A 66 -22.31 -47.89 16.47
N SER A 67 -23.61 -47.98 16.24
CA SER A 67 -24.59 -46.91 16.39
C SER A 67 -25.87 -47.50 17.01
N PRO A 68 -26.76 -46.68 17.61
CA PRO A 68 -28.00 -47.17 18.17
C PRO A 68 -28.96 -47.61 17.05
N LEU A 69 -29.73 -48.68 17.29
CA LEU A 69 -30.69 -49.24 16.31
C LEU A 69 -31.79 -48.24 15.90
N SER A 70 -32.11 -47.31 16.79
CA SER A 70 -32.99 -46.17 16.55
C SER A 70 -32.47 -45.02 17.38
N MET A 71 -32.54 -43.79 16.86
CA MET A 71 -32.12 -42.63 17.65
C MET A 71 -32.95 -42.51 18.93
N PRO A 72 -32.29 -42.45 20.10
CA PRO A 72 -32.98 -42.23 21.36
C PRO A 72 -33.46 -40.78 21.45
N SER A 73 -34.51 -40.55 22.22
CA SER A 73 -34.88 -39.19 22.62
C SER A 73 -33.87 -38.65 23.64
N VAL A 74 -33.77 -37.32 23.75
CA VAL A 74 -32.94 -36.67 24.77
C VAL A 74 -33.31 -37.19 26.17
N GLY A 75 -32.29 -37.54 26.96
CA GLY A 75 -32.44 -38.07 28.31
C GLY A 75 -32.91 -39.54 28.42
N GLU A 76 -33.19 -40.21 27.30
CA GLU A 76 -33.62 -41.61 27.32
C GLU A 76 -32.41 -42.56 27.29
N PRO A 77 -32.32 -43.53 28.24
CA PRO A 77 -31.27 -44.54 28.24
C PRO A 77 -31.27 -45.36 26.95
N PHE A 78 -30.08 -45.69 26.46
CA PHE A 78 -29.92 -46.52 25.27
C PHE A 78 -28.63 -47.33 25.33
N GLN A 79 -28.46 -48.22 24.35
CA GLN A 79 -27.26 -49.03 24.23
C GLN A 79 -26.74 -49.00 22.79
N ILE A 80 -25.43 -49.10 22.65
CA ILE A 80 -24.73 -49.31 21.38
C ILE A 80 -24.00 -50.64 21.48
N THR A 81 -24.19 -51.50 20.48
CA THR A 81 -23.35 -52.69 20.33
C THR A 81 -22.15 -52.31 19.46
N LEU A 82 -20.94 -52.53 19.97
CA LEU A 82 -19.72 -52.31 19.22
C LEU A 82 -19.19 -53.64 18.69
N TRP A 83 -18.82 -53.67 17.42
CA TRP A 83 -18.27 -54.84 16.77
C TRP A 83 -16.75 -54.77 16.75
N GLY A 84 -16.11 -55.87 17.15
CA GLY A 84 -14.66 -56.00 17.22
C GLY A 84 -14.08 -56.66 15.98
N SER A 85 -12.82 -56.38 15.69
CA SER A 85 -12.18 -56.96 14.50
C SER A 85 -12.07 -58.48 14.59
N GLU A 86 -12.27 -59.14 13.45
CA GLU A 86 -11.96 -60.56 13.29
C GLU A 86 -10.44 -60.77 13.22
N ALA A 87 -9.97 -61.97 13.59
CA ALA A 87 -8.54 -62.25 13.64
C ALA A 87 -7.86 -62.06 12.27
N GLY A 88 -6.92 -61.11 12.20
CA GLY A 88 -6.15 -60.80 10.98
C GLY A 88 -6.88 -59.90 9.98
N LEU A 89 -8.04 -59.35 10.35
CA LEU A 89 -8.71 -58.27 9.63
C LEU A 89 -8.65 -56.99 10.45
N ASP A 90 -9.13 -55.90 9.85
CA ASP A 90 -9.28 -54.61 10.48
C ASP A 90 -10.64 -53.99 10.11
N ASN A 91 -11.68 -54.76 10.41
CA ASN A 91 -13.07 -54.47 10.05
C ASN A 91 -13.95 -54.14 11.26
N GLY A 92 -13.34 -53.98 12.44
CA GLY A 92 -14.00 -53.60 13.68
C GLY A 92 -12.96 -53.19 14.72
N MET A 93 -13.39 -52.89 15.95
CA MET A 93 -12.48 -52.41 16.99
C MET A 93 -11.50 -53.48 17.49
N ALA A 94 -10.25 -53.10 17.71
CA ALA A 94 -9.26 -53.96 18.37
C ALA A 94 -9.35 -53.85 19.90
N ALA A 95 -8.95 -54.91 20.63
CA ALA A 95 -8.90 -54.87 22.09
C ALA A 95 -7.98 -53.75 22.61
N GLY A 96 -8.51 -52.87 23.46
CA GLY A 96 -7.81 -51.71 24.01
C GLY A 96 -7.89 -50.44 23.17
N GLU A 97 -8.50 -50.50 21.97
CA GLU A 97 -8.69 -49.31 21.13
C GLU A 97 -9.70 -48.34 21.75
N ALA A 98 -9.37 -47.05 21.76
CA ALA A 98 -10.22 -46.03 22.37
C ALA A 98 -11.47 -45.75 21.52
N PHE A 99 -12.57 -45.41 22.19
CA PHE A 99 -13.80 -44.99 21.51
C PHE A 99 -13.63 -43.61 20.87
N THR A 100 -13.90 -43.51 19.57
CA THR A 100 -14.06 -42.22 18.90
C THR A 100 -15.54 -41.91 18.78
N TRP A 101 -16.06 -41.03 19.61
CA TRP A 101 -17.47 -40.62 19.53
C TRP A 101 -17.66 -39.61 18.40
N LEU A 102 -18.66 -39.83 17.55
CA LEU A 102 -19.11 -38.85 16.55
C LEU A 102 -20.62 -38.73 16.61
N ALA A 103 -21.12 -37.52 16.41
CA ALA A 103 -22.54 -37.23 16.21
C ALA A 103 -22.72 -36.23 15.08
N SER A 104 -23.90 -36.26 14.44
CA SER A 104 -24.28 -35.29 13.42
C SER A 104 -25.69 -34.77 13.63
N ASP A 105 -25.95 -33.57 13.14
CA ASP A 105 -27.31 -33.05 13.02
C ASP A 105 -28.03 -33.58 11.77
N ALA A 106 -29.29 -33.15 11.59
CA ALA A 106 -30.15 -33.56 10.46
C ALA A 106 -29.66 -33.05 9.10
N ASP A 107 -28.82 -32.02 9.08
CA ASP A 107 -28.22 -31.44 7.88
C ASP A 107 -26.85 -32.08 7.57
N GLY A 108 -26.35 -32.95 8.46
CA GLY A 108 -25.09 -33.67 8.32
C GLY A 108 -23.88 -32.93 8.93
N ASN A 109 -24.10 -31.87 9.70
CA ASN A 109 -23.01 -31.16 10.37
C ASN A 109 -22.52 -31.93 11.59
N ALA A 110 -21.22 -31.84 11.85
CA ALA A 110 -20.55 -32.41 13.02
C ALA A 110 -21.05 -31.79 14.33
N LEU A 111 -21.30 -32.63 15.32
CA LEU A 111 -21.55 -32.22 16.70
C LEU A 111 -20.42 -32.70 17.60
N ASP A 112 -20.07 -31.87 18.58
CA ASP A 112 -19.09 -32.23 19.60
C ASP A 112 -19.73 -33.19 20.59
N VAL A 113 -19.01 -34.26 20.94
CA VAL A 113 -19.49 -35.30 21.85
C VAL A 113 -18.53 -35.48 23.02
N THR A 114 -19.01 -35.25 24.23
CA THR A 114 -18.25 -35.48 25.46
C THR A 114 -18.88 -36.60 26.26
N ALA A 115 -18.21 -37.76 26.32
CA ALA A 115 -18.63 -38.91 27.11
C ALA A 115 -17.92 -38.94 28.47
N THR A 116 -18.69 -39.08 29.55
CA THR A 116 -18.17 -39.33 30.90
C THR A 116 -18.51 -40.76 31.33
N TYR A 117 -17.51 -41.53 31.73
CA TYR A 117 -17.68 -42.93 32.13
C TYR A 117 -17.83 -43.08 33.66
N LEU A 118 -18.47 -44.16 34.10
CA LEU A 118 -18.53 -44.49 35.53
C LEU A 118 -17.14 -44.88 36.06
N SER A 119 -16.75 -44.32 37.20
CA SER A 119 -15.38 -44.37 37.74
C SER A 119 -14.76 -45.75 38.00
N ASN A 120 -15.56 -46.82 38.08
CA ASN A 120 -15.10 -48.19 38.33
C ASN A 120 -15.39 -49.15 37.16
N GLY A 121 -15.67 -48.62 35.96
CA GLY A 121 -15.98 -49.40 34.76
C GLY A 121 -14.93 -49.26 33.65
N ASN A 122 -15.26 -49.78 32.47
CA ASN A 122 -14.51 -49.54 31.26
C ASN A 122 -14.53 -48.03 30.91
N GLN A 123 -13.33 -47.47 30.72
CA GLN A 123 -13.11 -46.02 30.54
C GLN A 123 -13.05 -45.59 29.07
N GLY A 124 -13.84 -46.24 28.21
CA GLY A 124 -13.93 -45.87 26.79
C GLY A 124 -12.93 -46.60 25.89
N ALA A 125 -12.69 -47.88 26.13
CA ALA A 125 -11.85 -48.70 25.28
C ALA A 125 -12.54 -50.02 24.92
N TYR A 126 -12.31 -50.54 23.72
CA TYR A 126 -12.94 -51.77 23.30
C TYR A 126 -12.41 -52.99 24.06
N ALA A 127 -13.31 -53.83 24.55
CA ALA A 127 -12.97 -55.07 25.22
C ALA A 127 -14.06 -56.13 24.98
N LEU A 128 -13.63 -57.28 24.49
CA LEU A 128 -14.53 -58.36 24.08
C LEU A 128 -15.42 -58.86 25.23
N ASN A 129 -16.72 -58.98 24.97
CA ASN A 129 -17.74 -59.40 25.94
C ASN A 129 -17.85 -58.49 27.17
N GLU A 130 -17.27 -57.29 27.14
CA GLU A 130 -17.39 -56.32 28.23
C GLU A 130 -18.61 -55.40 28.04
N THR A 131 -19.02 -54.74 29.12
CA THR A 131 -19.95 -53.62 29.10
C THR A 131 -19.27 -52.36 29.60
N ALA A 132 -19.28 -51.29 28.79
CA ALA A 132 -18.90 -49.95 29.23
C ALA A 132 -20.15 -49.17 29.67
N PHE A 133 -20.06 -48.46 30.80
CA PHE A 133 -21.15 -47.64 31.31
C PHE A 133 -20.80 -46.16 31.17
N VAL A 134 -21.61 -45.45 30.37
CA VAL A 134 -21.53 -44.01 30.19
C VAL A 134 -22.47 -43.35 31.21
N ALA A 135 -21.88 -42.54 32.07
CA ALA A 135 -22.54 -41.79 33.13
C ALA A 135 -23.29 -40.57 32.58
N SER A 136 -22.65 -39.83 31.67
CA SER A 136 -23.27 -38.74 30.91
C SER A 136 -22.68 -38.65 29.50
N LEU A 137 -23.50 -38.17 28.57
CA LEU A 137 -23.11 -37.90 27.19
C LEU A 137 -23.65 -36.52 26.83
N GLU A 138 -22.75 -35.55 26.72
CA GLU A 138 -23.06 -34.17 26.40
C GLU A 138 -22.76 -33.92 24.92
N ILE A 139 -23.73 -33.37 24.19
CA ILE A 139 -23.62 -33.09 22.75
C ILE A 139 -23.92 -31.61 22.49
N SER A 140 -23.00 -30.93 21.83
CA SER A 140 -23.13 -29.50 21.48
C SER A 140 -22.83 -29.27 20.00
N SER A 141 -23.27 -28.13 19.47
CA SER A 141 -22.75 -27.67 18.19
C SER A 141 -21.23 -27.47 18.33
N SER A 142 -20.50 -27.79 17.26
CA SER A 142 -19.07 -27.52 17.16
C SER A 142 -18.78 -26.04 16.89
N GLU A 143 -19.63 -25.13 17.39
CA GLU A 143 -19.50 -23.71 17.07
C GLU A 143 -18.17 -23.20 17.63
N PRO A 144 -17.28 -22.67 16.76
CA PRO A 144 -16.02 -22.12 17.22
C PRO A 144 -16.31 -21.04 18.28
N PRO A 145 -15.45 -20.91 19.30
CA PRO A 145 -15.63 -19.87 20.30
C PRO A 145 -15.77 -18.54 19.59
N ALA A 146 -16.78 -17.76 19.98
CA ALA A 146 -16.99 -16.43 19.43
C ALA A 146 -15.67 -15.64 19.54
N PRO A 147 -15.28 -14.89 18.48
CA PRO A 147 -14.05 -14.11 18.52
C PRO A 147 -14.12 -13.13 19.68
N THR A 148 -13.00 -12.99 20.40
CA THR A 148 -12.89 -12.08 21.54
C THR A 148 -12.05 -10.85 21.22
N THR A 149 -11.36 -10.87 20.07
CA THR A 149 -10.48 -9.81 19.56
C THR A 149 -11.06 -9.24 18.27
N ALA A 150 -10.59 -8.03 17.93
CA ALA A 150 -10.78 -7.40 16.63
C ALA A 150 -9.43 -7.37 15.89
N THR A 151 -9.47 -7.45 14.56
CA THR A 151 -8.27 -7.44 13.72
C THR A 151 -8.08 -6.06 13.09
N VAL A 152 -6.86 -5.53 13.16
CA VAL A 152 -6.44 -4.37 12.38
C VAL A 152 -5.48 -4.84 11.29
N GLU A 153 -5.80 -4.54 10.04
CA GLU A 153 -4.96 -4.81 8.88
C GLU A 153 -4.25 -3.53 8.42
N PHE A 154 -2.93 -3.62 8.29
CA PHE A 154 -2.08 -2.55 7.79
C PHE A 154 -1.74 -2.80 6.33
N ALA A 155 -1.86 -1.77 5.49
CA ALA A 155 -1.36 -1.74 4.13
C ALA A 155 -0.43 -0.53 3.97
N VAL A 156 0.85 -0.75 3.72
CA VAL A 156 1.84 0.32 3.60
C VAL A 156 2.44 0.34 2.21
N ASP A 157 2.14 1.38 1.45
CA ASP A 157 2.72 1.61 0.13
C ASP A 157 4.12 2.23 0.29
N MET A 158 5.15 1.48 -0.12
CA MET A 158 6.55 1.89 -0.05
C MET A 158 7.09 2.41 -1.39
N ASN A 159 6.27 2.47 -2.45
CA ASN A 159 6.73 2.82 -3.81
C ASN A 159 7.27 4.24 -3.97
N LEU A 160 6.98 5.15 -3.03
CA LEU A 160 7.44 6.54 -3.07
C LEU A 160 8.79 6.75 -2.35
N VAL A 161 9.40 5.68 -1.84
CA VAL A 161 10.69 5.74 -1.15
C VAL A 161 11.61 4.62 -1.64
N ASP A 162 12.92 4.82 -1.52
CA ASP A 162 13.93 3.82 -1.92
C ASP A 162 14.10 2.70 -0.85
N GLN A 163 13.00 2.25 -0.24
CA GLN A 163 12.99 1.27 0.86
C GLN A 163 11.89 0.22 0.64
N PRO A 164 12.01 -1.00 1.21
CA PRO A 164 13.16 -1.53 1.95
C PRO A 164 14.40 -1.73 1.05
N SER A 165 15.58 -1.76 1.68
CA SER A 165 16.88 -1.94 1.01
C SER A 165 17.68 -3.06 1.68
N ALA A 166 18.84 -3.44 1.13
CA ALA A 166 19.67 -4.50 1.73
C ALA A 166 20.13 -4.19 3.17
N ASP A 167 20.22 -2.90 3.51
CA ASP A 167 20.63 -2.42 4.83
C ASP A 167 19.44 -2.22 5.79
N TYR A 168 18.22 -2.12 5.25
CA TYR A 168 16.93 -1.96 5.93
C TYR A 168 15.91 -2.90 5.29
N ASP A 169 16.05 -4.18 5.59
CA ASP A 169 15.40 -5.30 4.91
C ASP A 169 14.04 -5.70 5.51
N ASN A 170 13.61 -5.02 6.58
CA ASN A 170 12.34 -5.28 7.25
C ASN A 170 11.48 -4.02 7.29
N VAL A 171 10.20 -4.14 6.95
CA VAL A 171 9.17 -3.11 7.16
C VAL A 171 8.36 -3.51 8.40
N VAL A 172 8.24 -2.62 9.37
CA VAL A 172 7.55 -2.87 10.64
C VAL A 172 6.61 -1.73 11.00
N VAL A 173 5.54 -2.05 11.72
CA VAL A 173 4.63 -1.08 12.34
C VAL A 173 4.87 -1.09 13.83
N ASN A 174 5.23 0.06 14.41
CA ASN A 174 5.34 0.22 15.85
C ASN A 174 4.21 1.12 16.34
N GLY A 175 3.60 0.80 17.48
CA GLY A 175 2.53 1.63 18.01
C GLY A 175 2.36 1.57 19.51
N SER A 176 1.40 2.37 19.98
CA SER A 176 1.19 2.60 21.40
C SER A 176 0.61 1.38 22.15
N TRP A 177 0.11 0.36 21.44
CA TRP A 177 -0.52 -0.83 22.02
C TRP A 177 0.40 -1.67 22.93
N ASN A 178 1.72 -1.60 22.72
CA ASN A 178 2.72 -2.27 23.56
C ASN A 178 3.65 -1.28 24.28
N GLY A 179 3.26 -0.01 24.36
CA GLY A 179 4.08 1.06 24.93
C GLY A 179 5.23 1.49 24.02
N TRP A 180 5.04 1.46 22.70
CA TRP A 180 6.07 1.81 21.72
C TRP A 180 7.35 0.98 21.88
N GLN A 181 7.19 -0.33 22.10
CA GLN A 181 8.32 -1.23 21.94
C GLN A 181 8.58 -1.38 20.43
N GLY A 182 9.86 -1.33 20.04
CA GLY A 182 10.22 -1.58 18.65
C GLY A 182 9.89 -2.99 18.24
N TRP A 183 9.80 -3.23 16.94
CA TRP A 183 9.48 -4.54 16.36
C TRP A 183 8.03 -4.97 16.64
N GLY A 184 7.07 -4.05 16.44
CA GLY A 184 5.64 -4.33 16.63
C GLY A 184 5.10 -5.39 15.66
N VAL A 185 4.53 -4.97 14.54
CA VAL A 185 4.03 -5.87 13.48
C VAL A 185 5.02 -5.85 12.33
N GLN A 186 5.56 -7.00 11.94
CA GLN A 186 6.35 -7.10 10.71
C GLN A 186 5.42 -7.26 9.50
N LEU A 187 5.67 -6.47 8.46
CA LEU A 187 4.89 -6.51 7.22
C LEU A 187 5.64 -7.28 6.13
N SER A 188 4.89 -7.82 5.17
CA SER A 188 5.39 -8.55 4.02
C SER A 188 4.74 -8.08 2.73
N ASP A 189 5.50 -8.14 1.64
CA ASP A 189 5.05 -7.89 0.27
C ASP A 189 5.14 -9.23 -0.50
N GLU A 190 4.06 -10.02 -0.45
CA GLU A 190 4.05 -11.37 -1.03
C GLU A 190 3.78 -11.36 -2.55
N ASP A 191 3.09 -10.34 -3.05
CA ASP A 191 2.74 -10.20 -4.47
C ASP A 191 3.70 -9.28 -5.25
N GLY A 192 4.57 -8.55 -4.56
CA GLY A 192 5.67 -7.78 -5.14
C GLY A 192 5.22 -6.46 -5.75
N ASP A 193 4.12 -5.88 -5.27
CA ASP A 193 3.57 -4.61 -5.77
C ASP A 193 4.10 -3.38 -5.01
N GLY A 194 4.95 -3.58 -4.00
CA GLY A 194 5.50 -2.54 -3.15
C GLY A 194 4.58 -2.11 -2.01
N VAL A 195 3.42 -2.75 -1.83
CA VAL A 195 2.50 -2.54 -0.71
C VAL A 195 2.68 -3.64 0.33
N PHE A 196 3.29 -3.29 1.44
CA PHE A 196 3.57 -4.21 2.54
C PHE A 196 2.35 -4.36 3.43
N THR A 197 1.95 -5.61 3.71
CA THR A 197 0.76 -5.93 4.49
C THR A 197 1.07 -6.76 5.73
N GLY A 198 0.20 -6.64 6.74
CA GLY A 198 0.28 -7.39 7.99
C GLY A 198 -0.88 -7.05 8.92
N SER A 199 -1.03 -7.78 10.02
CA SER A 199 -2.19 -7.63 10.91
C SER A 199 -1.84 -7.70 12.40
N LEU A 200 -2.71 -7.10 13.21
CA LEU A 200 -2.64 -7.09 14.67
C LEU A 200 -4.01 -7.41 15.26
N GLU A 201 -4.05 -8.32 16.22
CA GLU A 201 -5.25 -8.56 17.04
C GLU A 201 -5.21 -7.74 18.33
N VAL A 202 -6.30 -7.04 18.64
CA VAL A 202 -6.47 -6.21 19.85
C VAL A 202 -7.85 -6.39 20.45
N ASP A 203 -8.05 -5.88 21.67
CA ASP A 203 -9.39 -5.82 22.26
C ASP A 203 -10.31 -4.91 21.41
N PRO A 204 -11.59 -5.28 21.23
CA PRO A 204 -12.55 -4.48 20.46
C PRO A 204 -12.66 -3.04 20.96
N GLY A 205 -12.75 -2.09 20.03
CA GLY A 205 -12.81 -0.65 20.36
C GLY A 205 -11.51 -0.04 20.85
N THR A 206 -10.39 -0.78 20.84
CA THR A 206 -9.08 -0.22 21.19
C THR A 206 -8.69 0.87 20.19
N THR A 207 -8.42 2.07 20.69
CA THR A 207 -7.80 3.15 19.91
C THR A 207 -6.30 3.19 20.22
N PHE A 208 -5.48 3.17 19.17
CA PHE A 208 -4.03 3.29 19.29
C PHE A 208 -3.44 4.15 18.17
N GLU A 209 -2.18 4.52 18.37
CA GLU A 209 -1.37 5.26 17.41
C GLU A 209 -0.25 4.37 16.90
N TYR A 210 0.18 4.60 15.66
CA TYR A 210 1.29 3.86 15.07
C TYR A 210 2.14 4.70 14.11
N VAL A 211 3.34 4.21 13.87
CA VAL A 211 4.26 4.65 12.80
C VAL A 211 4.75 3.42 12.05
N VAL A 212 5.10 3.61 10.78
CA VAL A 212 5.83 2.60 10.02
C VAL A 212 7.31 2.90 10.12
N ALA A 213 8.13 1.86 10.25
CA ALA A 213 9.57 1.96 10.19
C ALA A 213 10.15 0.91 9.24
N VAL A 214 11.30 1.22 8.63
CA VAL A 214 12.20 0.18 8.10
C VAL A 214 13.42 0.01 8.98
N THR A 215 13.85 -1.23 9.16
CA THR A 215 14.92 -1.64 10.07
C THR A 215 15.72 -2.78 9.43
N GLY A 216 16.99 -2.93 9.79
CA GLY A 216 17.86 -3.96 9.25
C GLY A 216 19.26 -3.91 9.84
N SER A 217 20.26 -4.36 9.09
CA SER A 217 21.62 -4.44 9.61
C SER A 217 22.23 -3.07 9.93
N ALA A 218 21.81 -2.00 9.26
CA ALA A 218 22.36 -0.65 9.45
C ALA A 218 22.00 -0.02 10.81
N ASP A 219 20.84 -0.35 11.37
CA ASP A 219 20.42 0.11 12.71
C ASP A 219 20.50 -1.00 13.77
N GLY A 220 21.05 -2.17 13.42
CA GLY A 220 21.18 -3.31 14.32
C GLY A 220 19.83 -3.98 14.64
N TRP A 221 18.90 -3.98 13.69
CA TRP A 221 17.56 -4.56 13.81
C TRP A 221 16.80 -3.97 15.01
N SER A 222 16.86 -2.65 15.16
CA SER A 222 16.27 -1.97 16.32
C SER A 222 14.74 -1.92 16.28
N GLY A 223 14.14 -2.09 15.10
CA GLY A 223 12.73 -1.81 14.85
C GLY A 223 12.43 -0.34 14.57
N TRP A 224 13.43 0.55 14.61
CA TRP A 224 13.22 2.02 14.68
C TRP A 224 14.03 2.83 13.67
N GLY A 225 14.48 2.24 12.56
CA GLY A 225 15.31 2.91 11.55
C GLY A 225 14.62 4.12 10.89
N MET A 226 14.38 4.08 9.58
CA MET A 226 13.67 5.19 8.91
C MET A 226 12.18 5.09 9.16
N GLN A 227 11.50 6.20 9.46
CA GLN A 227 10.12 6.20 9.96
C GLN A 227 9.19 7.11 9.16
N TRP A 228 7.93 6.68 9.05
CA TRP A 228 6.83 7.40 8.40
C TRP A 228 5.53 7.27 9.20
N GLY A 229 4.64 8.22 9.02
CA GLY A 229 3.30 8.20 9.61
C GLY A 229 2.39 9.14 8.82
N ASP A 230 1.43 9.80 9.45
CA ASP A 230 0.36 10.55 8.75
C ASP A 230 0.91 11.83 8.06
N GLY A 231 1.43 11.67 6.83
CA GLY A 231 2.06 12.73 6.05
C GLY A 231 3.58 12.80 6.19
N CYS A 232 4.14 14.02 6.10
CA CYS A 232 5.58 14.26 6.09
C CYS A 232 6.19 14.24 7.50
N ALA A 233 6.75 13.08 7.90
CA ALA A 233 7.59 12.83 9.07
C ALA A 233 7.09 13.38 10.43
N ASN A 234 7.06 12.50 11.45
CA ASN A 234 6.76 12.79 12.87
C ASN A 234 5.27 12.91 13.28
N ALA A 235 4.32 12.54 12.41
CA ALA A 235 2.91 12.42 12.79
C ALA A 235 2.52 10.94 12.94
N ASN A 236 1.90 10.57 14.05
CA ASN A 236 1.39 9.22 14.24
C ASN A 236 0.07 9.02 13.50
N VAL A 237 -0.17 7.83 12.98
CA VAL A 237 -1.47 7.44 12.44
C VAL A 237 -2.34 6.91 13.58
N ALA A 238 -3.57 7.40 13.71
CA ALA A 238 -4.51 6.92 14.70
C ALA A 238 -5.53 5.95 14.07
N VAL A 239 -5.75 4.82 14.73
CA VAL A 239 -6.73 3.80 14.31
C VAL A 239 -7.54 3.33 15.52
N THR A 240 -8.81 3.00 15.30
CA THR A 240 -9.68 2.38 16.31
C THR A 240 -10.18 1.07 15.78
N ALA A 241 -9.89 -0.01 16.49
CA ALA A 241 -10.35 -1.34 16.14
C ALA A 241 -11.88 -1.45 16.26
N GLY A 242 -12.50 -2.22 15.38
CA GLY A 242 -13.93 -2.46 15.39
C GLY A 242 -14.38 -3.43 16.50
N ASP A 243 -15.55 -4.03 16.29
CA ASP A 243 -16.14 -5.05 17.16
C ASP A 243 -15.38 -6.38 17.08
N ALA A 244 -15.61 -7.28 18.04
CA ALA A 244 -14.99 -8.60 18.04
C ALA A 244 -15.32 -9.39 16.76
N GLY A 245 -14.31 -9.98 16.14
CA GLY A 245 -14.43 -10.68 14.86
C GLY A 245 -14.50 -9.79 13.63
N SER A 246 -14.45 -8.46 13.79
CA SER A 246 -14.39 -7.52 12.68
C SER A 246 -12.94 -7.23 12.25
N VAL A 247 -12.80 -6.78 11.01
CA VAL A 247 -11.53 -6.32 10.43
C VAL A 247 -11.62 -4.83 10.18
N THR A 248 -10.63 -4.08 10.68
CA THR A 248 -10.44 -2.66 10.40
C THR A 248 -9.20 -2.47 9.55
N SER A 249 -9.34 -1.99 8.32
CA SER A 249 -8.20 -1.74 7.45
C SER A 249 -7.69 -0.31 7.62
N THR A 250 -6.37 -0.15 7.63
CA THR A 250 -5.69 1.15 7.63
C THR A 250 -4.56 1.14 6.61
N SER A 251 -4.36 2.27 5.94
CA SER A 251 -3.36 2.40 4.88
C SER A 251 -2.47 3.61 5.09
N LEU A 252 -1.20 3.46 4.77
CA LEU A 252 -0.21 4.54 4.78
C LEU A 252 0.64 4.48 3.50
N SER A 253 0.93 5.62 2.88
CA SER A 253 2.00 5.70 1.88
C SER A 253 3.24 6.28 2.53
N ALA A 254 4.36 5.54 2.51
CA ALA A 254 5.63 6.03 3.00
C ALA A 254 6.14 7.15 2.09
N GLY A 255 6.83 8.12 2.68
CA GLY A 255 7.31 9.32 2.00
C GLY A 255 6.37 10.52 2.12
N CYS A 256 6.72 11.57 1.39
CA CYS A 256 5.89 12.75 1.20
C CYS A 256 5.35 12.69 -0.23
N ALA A 257 4.05 12.97 -0.41
CA ALA A 257 3.58 13.30 -1.75
C ALA A 257 4.40 14.50 -2.26
N ASP A 258 4.87 14.44 -3.50
CA ASP A 258 5.60 15.56 -4.09
C ASP A 258 4.71 16.80 -4.12
N VAL A 259 5.06 17.79 -3.30
CA VAL A 259 4.37 19.08 -3.32
C VAL A 259 5.03 19.88 -4.43
N VAL A 260 4.40 19.87 -5.61
CA VAL A 260 4.85 20.66 -6.74
C VAL A 260 4.52 22.14 -6.48
N GLY A 261 5.52 23.01 -6.54
CA GLY A 261 5.34 24.44 -6.32
C GLY A 261 6.59 25.25 -6.62
N CYS A 262 6.53 26.56 -6.38
CA CYS A 262 7.71 27.40 -6.52
C CYS A 262 8.62 27.27 -5.28
N MET A 263 9.86 26.86 -5.48
CA MET A 263 10.85 26.69 -4.40
C MET A 263 11.75 27.93 -4.21
N ASP A 264 11.65 28.93 -5.08
CA ASP A 264 12.42 30.19 -4.96
C ASP A 264 11.76 31.12 -3.93
N ALA A 265 12.49 31.43 -2.86
CA ALA A 265 12.02 32.28 -1.76
C ALA A 265 11.80 33.76 -2.16
N ASN A 266 12.37 34.20 -3.28
CA ASN A 266 12.16 35.55 -3.81
C ASN A 266 10.88 35.64 -4.67
N ALA A 267 10.29 34.51 -5.06
CA ALA A 267 9.04 34.50 -5.80
C ALA A 267 7.84 34.85 -4.91
N SER A 268 6.88 35.57 -5.48
CA SER A 268 5.64 35.96 -4.79
C SER A 268 4.75 34.76 -4.44
N ASN A 269 4.88 33.66 -5.17
CA ASN A 269 4.17 32.41 -4.93
C ASN A 269 5.08 31.30 -4.38
N TYR A 270 6.16 31.67 -3.69
CA TYR A 270 7.00 30.73 -2.95
C TYR A 270 6.15 29.83 -2.05
N ASN A 271 6.38 28.52 -2.15
CA ASN A 271 5.77 27.53 -1.29
C ASN A 271 6.86 26.83 -0.50
N ALA A 272 6.92 27.11 0.80
CA ALA A 272 7.90 26.49 1.71
C ALA A 272 7.71 24.98 1.87
N ASP A 273 6.51 24.46 1.57
CA ASP A 273 6.20 23.04 1.63
C ASP A 273 6.50 22.32 0.30
N ALA A 274 6.89 23.04 -0.76
CA ALA A 274 7.20 22.44 -2.05
C ALA A 274 8.46 21.59 -2.00
N THR A 275 8.33 20.31 -2.36
CA THR A 275 9.45 19.36 -2.47
C THR A 275 9.95 19.22 -3.90
N VAL A 276 9.15 19.63 -4.89
CA VAL A 276 9.47 19.59 -6.31
C VAL A 276 9.18 20.93 -6.96
N GLN A 277 10.15 21.45 -7.74
CA GLN A 277 9.97 22.70 -8.46
C GLN A 277 8.93 22.55 -9.58
N GLY A 278 7.93 23.42 -9.58
CA GLY A 278 6.88 23.46 -10.59
C GLY A 278 7.36 24.07 -11.91
N TYR A 279 7.03 23.40 -13.01
CA TYR A 279 7.26 23.86 -14.39
C TYR A 279 5.97 23.77 -15.22
N ASP A 280 5.82 24.65 -16.21
CA ASP A 280 4.77 24.54 -17.22
C ASP A 280 5.12 23.51 -18.33
N GLN A 281 4.23 23.31 -19.31
CA GLN A 281 4.47 22.36 -20.40
C GLN A 281 5.63 22.74 -21.35
N TYR A 282 6.19 23.94 -21.22
CA TYR A 282 7.31 24.44 -22.01
C TYR A 282 8.62 24.45 -21.23
N GLY A 283 8.59 24.04 -19.95
CA GLY A 283 9.75 24.03 -19.07
C GLY A 283 10.04 25.37 -18.40
N ASN A 284 9.11 26.32 -18.42
CA ASN A 284 9.24 27.58 -17.68
C ASN A 284 8.88 27.35 -16.21
N LEU A 285 9.50 28.10 -15.30
CA LEU A 285 9.18 28.05 -13.88
C LEU A 285 7.75 28.54 -13.66
N GLN A 286 6.99 27.85 -12.82
CA GLN A 286 5.71 28.35 -12.30
C GLN A 286 5.88 29.44 -11.23
N CYS A 287 7.12 29.84 -10.94
CA CYS A 287 7.45 30.92 -10.02
C CYS A 287 7.06 32.28 -10.61
N VAL A 288 6.29 33.06 -9.86
CA VAL A 288 5.86 34.41 -10.22
C VAL A 288 6.72 35.42 -9.48
N TYR A 289 7.41 36.28 -10.21
CA TYR A 289 8.29 37.31 -9.66
C TYR A 289 7.64 38.69 -9.78
N ALA A 290 7.84 39.53 -8.77
CA ALA A 290 7.30 40.88 -8.75
C ALA A 290 8.14 41.86 -9.60
N SER A 291 9.44 41.60 -9.70
CA SER A 291 10.39 42.45 -10.40
C SER A 291 11.59 41.67 -10.95
N CYS A 292 12.36 42.31 -11.83
CA CYS A 292 13.59 41.75 -12.37
C CYS A 292 14.73 41.63 -11.32
N ASP A 293 14.56 42.20 -10.13
CA ASP A 293 15.54 42.06 -9.04
C ASP A 293 15.36 40.75 -8.27
N ASP A 294 14.18 40.12 -8.41
CA ASP A 294 13.79 38.92 -7.65
C ASP A 294 14.03 37.61 -8.43
N ILE A 295 14.33 37.70 -9.73
CA ILE A 295 14.47 36.53 -10.61
C ILE A 295 15.82 35.82 -10.40
N PRO A 296 15.88 34.49 -10.59
CA PRO A 296 17.09 33.72 -10.40
C PRO A 296 18.13 33.91 -11.51
N GLU A 297 17.68 34.27 -12.72
CA GLU A 297 18.51 34.50 -13.90
C GLU A 297 17.82 35.46 -14.89
N TYR A 298 18.53 35.94 -15.91
CA TYR A 298 17.91 36.77 -16.94
C TYR A 298 16.86 35.99 -17.74
N GLY A 299 15.72 36.62 -17.95
CA GLY A 299 14.57 35.95 -18.54
C GLY A 299 13.35 36.83 -18.66
N CYS A 300 12.20 36.20 -18.72
CA CYS A 300 10.92 36.83 -18.99
C CYS A 300 9.95 36.54 -17.85
N ILE A 301 9.45 37.61 -17.20
CA ILE A 301 8.40 37.51 -16.19
C ILE A 301 7.03 37.48 -16.88
N TYR A 302 6.23 36.49 -16.53
CA TYR A 302 4.82 36.37 -16.88
C TYR A 302 3.95 36.48 -15.63
N ALA A 303 2.63 36.65 -15.81
CA ALA A 303 1.69 36.73 -14.69
C ALA A 303 1.57 35.42 -13.90
N ASP A 304 1.89 34.30 -14.54
CA ASP A 304 1.74 32.93 -14.06
C ASP A 304 3.06 32.13 -14.04
N GLY A 305 4.20 32.77 -14.32
CA GLY A 305 5.48 32.08 -14.31
C GLY A 305 6.68 32.91 -14.79
N PHE A 306 7.78 32.23 -15.05
CA PHE A 306 9.04 32.80 -15.47
C PHE A 306 9.76 31.90 -16.48
N GLY A 307 10.14 32.47 -17.63
CA GLY A 307 10.91 31.78 -18.66
C GLY A 307 12.33 32.32 -18.78
N ALA A 308 13.34 31.50 -18.51
CA ALA A 308 14.74 31.87 -18.67
C ALA A 308 15.12 32.08 -20.14
N PHE A 309 16.00 33.04 -20.41
CA PHE A 309 16.48 33.27 -21.79
C PHE A 309 17.41 32.16 -22.27
N ASN A 310 17.34 31.89 -23.57
CA ASN A 310 18.19 30.91 -24.26
C ASN A 310 18.37 31.31 -25.74
N GLU A 311 19.14 30.53 -26.51
CA GLU A 311 19.44 30.82 -27.91
C GLU A 311 18.17 30.99 -28.80
N GLY A 312 17.07 30.32 -28.44
CA GLY A 312 15.79 30.39 -29.13
C GLY A 312 14.77 31.34 -28.51
N PHE A 313 15.07 31.96 -27.35
CA PHE A 313 14.13 32.79 -26.60
C PHE A 313 14.84 33.98 -25.94
N ASN A 314 14.58 35.18 -26.46
CA ASN A 314 15.22 36.43 -26.04
C ASN A 314 14.20 37.50 -25.62
N ALA A 315 14.68 38.66 -25.19
CA ALA A 315 13.85 39.78 -24.73
C ALA A 315 12.79 40.23 -25.76
N GLY A 316 13.13 40.26 -27.05
CA GLY A 316 12.19 40.63 -28.11
C GLY A 316 11.02 39.63 -28.23
N LEU A 317 11.32 38.32 -28.14
CA LEU A 317 10.30 37.29 -28.14
C LEU A 317 9.46 37.32 -26.85
N CYS A 318 10.08 37.55 -25.70
CA CYS A 318 9.39 37.75 -24.42
C CYS A 318 8.32 38.85 -24.53
N SER A 319 8.67 40.03 -25.05
CA SER A 319 7.69 41.10 -25.27
C SER A 319 6.62 40.71 -26.30
N SER A 320 6.97 39.96 -27.34
CA SER A 320 6.00 39.51 -28.35
C SER A 320 4.95 38.55 -27.80
N TYR A 321 5.30 37.78 -26.76
CA TYR A 321 4.39 36.88 -26.04
C TYR A 321 3.70 37.56 -24.83
N GLY A 322 3.89 38.87 -24.65
CA GLY A 322 3.23 39.64 -23.60
C GLY A 322 3.88 39.55 -22.22
N GLY A 323 5.11 39.05 -22.14
CA GLY A 323 5.90 39.05 -20.91
C GLY A 323 6.74 40.30 -20.73
N THR A 324 7.33 40.44 -19.55
CA THR A 324 8.24 41.54 -19.20
C THR A 324 9.69 41.04 -19.25
N PRO A 325 10.52 41.52 -20.20
CA PRO A 325 11.90 41.06 -20.31
C PRO A 325 12.77 41.68 -19.22
N CYS A 326 13.59 40.83 -18.62
CA CYS A 326 14.58 41.18 -17.61
C CYS A 326 15.96 40.82 -18.16
N GLU A 327 16.66 41.82 -18.68
CA GLU A 327 18.01 41.72 -19.24
C GLU A 327 18.93 42.77 -18.60
N GLU A 328 20.24 42.65 -18.83
CA GLU A 328 21.20 43.65 -18.41
C GLU A 328 20.86 45.02 -19.03
N SER A 329 20.83 46.07 -18.22
CA SER A 329 20.66 47.44 -18.72
C SER A 329 22.00 47.97 -19.24
N ILE A 330 22.13 48.06 -20.56
CA ILE A 330 23.26 48.66 -21.25
C ILE A 330 22.93 50.12 -21.56
N LEU A 331 23.55 51.02 -20.81
CA LEU A 331 23.40 52.47 -20.97
C LEU A 331 24.17 53.00 -22.18
N GLY A 332 23.53 53.87 -22.95
CA GLY A 332 24.16 54.63 -24.03
C GLY A 332 23.13 55.22 -24.99
N CYS A 333 23.58 55.98 -25.99
CA CYS A 333 22.65 56.57 -26.94
C CYS A 333 21.97 55.50 -27.82
N THR A 334 20.64 55.41 -27.75
CA THR A 334 19.83 54.45 -28.54
C THR A 334 19.31 55.04 -29.87
N ASP A 335 19.54 56.32 -30.12
CA ASP A 335 19.11 57.00 -31.35
C ASP A 335 20.09 56.76 -32.50
N LEU A 336 19.64 56.05 -33.53
CA LEU A 336 20.41 55.76 -34.75
C LEU A 336 20.90 57.00 -35.50
N THR A 337 20.34 58.19 -35.23
CA THR A 337 20.70 59.46 -35.87
C THR A 337 21.72 60.27 -35.07
N ALA A 338 22.05 59.86 -33.85
CA ALA A 338 23.08 60.49 -33.03
C ALA A 338 24.49 60.05 -33.45
N SER A 339 25.47 60.92 -33.25
CA SER A 339 26.87 60.68 -33.63
C SER A 339 27.55 59.62 -32.75
N ASN A 340 27.00 59.38 -31.57
CA ASN A 340 27.49 58.44 -30.56
C ASN A 340 26.49 57.31 -30.29
N PHE A 341 25.66 56.95 -31.28
CA PHE A 341 24.79 55.77 -31.22
C PHE A 341 25.57 54.53 -30.77
N ASN A 342 25.08 53.85 -29.75
CA ASN A 342 25.61 52.58 -29.27
C ASN A 342 24.64 51.46 -29.65
N VAL A 343 25.07 50.56 -30.54
CA VAL A 343 24.24 49.43 -31.02
C VAL A 343 23.89 48.42 -29.92
N ASP A 344 24.69 48.37 -28.86
CA ASP A 344 24.48 47.46 -27.74
C ASP A 344 23.62 48.11 -26.64
N ALA A 345 23.35 49.42 -26.70
CA ALA A 345 22.56 50.11 -25.68
C ALA A 345 21.06 49.77 -25.82
N ASN A 346 20.44 49.33 -24.72
CA ASN A 346 19.00 49.10 -24.61
C ASN A 346 18.29 50.14 -23.72
N VAL A 347 19.05 51.00 -23.04
CA VAL A 347 18.53 52.10 -22.22
C VAL A 347 19.24 53.40 -22.60
N ASP A 348 18.48 54.40 -23.06
CA ASP A 348 19.01 55.73 -23.35
C ASP A 348 19.45 56.43 -22.06
N ASP A 349 20.72 56.82 -22.00
CA ASP A 349 21.30 57.54 -20.87
C ASP A 349 21.32 59.06 -21.07
N GLY A 350 20.76 59.55 -22.19
CA GLY A 350 20.72 60.96 -22.54
C GLY A 350 22.07 61.50 -23.01
N SER A 351 23.05 60.63 -23.30
CA SER A 351 24.35 61.03 -23.83
C SER A 351 24.31 61.39 -25.32
N CYS A 352 23.17 61.21 -26.03
CA CYS A 352 23.09 61.41 -27.48
C CYS A 352 23.61 62.78 -27.95
N GLU A 353 24.62 62.77 -28.82
CA GLU A 353 25.23 63.95 -29.43
C GLU A 353 24.77 64.10 -30.89
N TYR A 354 24.02 65.16 -31.17
CA TYR A 354 23.55 65.47 -32.52
C TYR A 354 24.43 66.54 -33.17
N PRO A 355 24.73 66.42 -34.48
CA PRO A 355 25.41 67.48 -35.20
C PRO A 355 24.53 68.74 -35.26
N GLU A 356 25.05 69.88 -34.80
CA GLU A 356 24.40 71.20 -34.92
C GLU A 356 24.06 71.49 -36.39
N PRO A 357 22.83 71.95 -36.72
CA PRO A 357 22.53 72.40 -38.07
C PRO A 357 23.40 73.61 -38.36
N ALA A 358 24.31 73.49 -39.34
CA ALA A 358 25.28 74.52 -39.65
C ALA A 358 24.62 75.91 -39.75
N ALA A 359 24.87 76.74 -38.73
CA ALA A 359 24.38 78.11 -38.69
C ALA A 359 25.17 78.96 -39.69
N GLY A 360 24.55 79.17 -40.85
CA GLY A 360 24.67 80.40 -41.64
C GLY A 360 25.82 80.48 -42.66
N THR A 361 25.44 80.55 -43.93
CA THR A 361 25.65 81.80 -44.69
C THR A 361 24.45 82.02 -45.61
N ALA A 362 23.78 83.15 -45.42
CA ALA A 362 22.94 83.73 -46.44
C ALA A 362 23.79 84.07 -47.67
N ILE A 363 23.35 83.65 -48.85
CA ILE A 363 23.67 84.34 -50.10
C ILE A 363 22.33 84.68 -50.74
N ALA A 364 21.93 85.93 -50.56
CA ALA A 364 21.00 86.58 -51.45
C ALA A 364 21.78 86.96 -52.71
N ASP A 365 21.48 86.32 -53.84
CA ASP A 365 21.40 87.04 -55.11
C ASP A 365 20.39 86.33 -56.02
N CYS A 366 19.43 87.11 -56.50
CA CYS A 366 18.45 86.72 -57.49
C CYS A 366 19.04 87.07 -58.85
N GLY A 367 19.52 86.09 -59.60
CA GLY A 367 19.97 86.34 -60.97
C GLY A 367 20.54 85.10 -61.66
N ASP A 368 19.81 84.64 -62.67
CA ASP A 368 20.27 83.77 -63.75
C ASP A 368 20.88 82.40 -63.39
N PHE A 369 20.08 81.34 -63.53
CA PHE A 369 20.33 80.37 -64.59
C PHE A 369 19.04 79.62 -64.94
N ALA A 370 18.56 79.91 -66.15
CA ALA A 370 17.47 79.23 -66.80
C ALA A 370 17.80 77.74 -67.07
N ALA A 371 16.73 76.98 -67.26
CA ALA A 371 16.66 75.55 -67.56
C ALA A 371 17.69 74.99 -68.56
N GLY A 372 18.12 73.74 -68.34
CA GLY A 372 18.72 72.88 -69.36
C GLY A 372 19.25 71.54 -68.81
N PRO A 373 19.01 70.38 -69.47
CA PRO A 373 19.10 69.05 -68.85
C PRO A 373 20.41 68.31 -69.13
N ASN A 374 20.68 67.30 -68.28
CA ASN A 374 21.73 66.25 -68.38
C ASN A 374 23.19 66.65 -68.20
N ALA A 375 23.74 66.32 -67.03
CA ALA A 375 25.08 65.74 -66.91
C ALA A 375 25.16 64.80 -65.70
N THR A 376 25.25 63.52 -66.03
CA THR A 376 25.68 62.37 -65.22
C THR A 376 27.03 62.58 -64.51
N GLY A 377 27.18 62.06 -63.28
CA GLY A 377 28.51 61.81 -62.68
C GLY A 377 28.57 61.68 -61.15
N LEU A 378 28.49 60.43 -60.67
CA LEU A 378 29.06 59.82 -59.45
C LEU A 378 29.21 60.57 -58.09
N MET A 379 28.86 59.80 -57.04
CA MET A 379 29.03 59.92 -55.57
C MET A 379 27.71 60.27 -54.88
N PHE A 380 27.03 59.38 -54.16
CA PHE A 380 27.50 58.60 -53.02
C PHE A 380 26.85 57.21 -52.97
N LEU A 381 27.68 56.19 -52.74
CA LEU A 381 27.29 54.83 -52.39
C LEU A 381 27.25 54.71 -50.87
N GLN A 382 26.34 53.85 -50.37
CA GLN A 382 26.14 53.39 -48.98
C GLN A 382 25.17 54.18 -48.10
N GLN A 383 23.87 53.92 -48.26
CA GLN A 383 23.09 53.19 -47.25
C GLN A 383 21.73 52.75 -47.81
N GLN A 384 21.26 51.58 -47.35
CA GLN A 384 19.95 50.95 -47.58
C GLN A 384 19.66 50.32 -48.96
N LEU A 385 19.99 49.03 -49.11
CA LEU A 385 19.01 48.02 -49.51
C LEU A 385 19.58 46.60 -49.30
N LEU A 386 19.09 45.88 -48.29
CA LEU A 386 19.12 44.41 -48.23
C LEU A 386 18.07 43.95 -47.20
N LEU A 387 16.80 44.22 -47.51
CA LEU A 387 15.76 43.24 -47.20
C LEU A 387 15.68 42.28 -48.40
N THR A 388 15.38 41.01 -48.11
CA THR A 388 15.22 39.86 -49.02
C THR A 388 16.47 39.21 -49.60
N GLU A 389 17.06 38.27 -48.84
CA GLU A 389 17.60 37.00 -49.36
C GLU A 389 17.81 35.99 -48.21
N GLN A 390 16.75 35.31 -47.79
CA GLN A 390 16.85 33.97 -47.19
C GLN A 390 15.87 33.06 -47.92
N LEU A 391 16.39 32.31 -48.89
CA LEU A 391 16.01 30.94 -49.21
C LEU A 391 16.77 30.49 -50.47
N VAL A 392 17.25 29.24 -50.41
CA VAL A 392 17.71 28.36 -51.50
C VAL A 392 19.23 28.16 -51.65
N LYS A 393 19.63 26.92 -51.31
CA LYS A 393 20.82 26.13 -51.69
C LYS A 393 22.05 26.16 -50.78
N VAL A 394 22.08 25.18 -49.86
CA VAL A 394 23.14 24.16 -49.91
C VAL A 394 22.50 22.78 -49.85
N HIS A 395 22.53 22.07 -50.97
CA HIS A 395 22.30 20.63 -51.03
C HIS A 395 23.39 20.03 -51.91
N LYS A 396 24.21 19.16 -51.30
CA LYS A 396 24.72 17.85 -51.78
C LYS A 396 26.16 17.56 -51.30
N PRO A 397 26.58 16.28 -51.20
CA PRO A 397 25.85 15.11 -50.69
C PRO A 397 26.71 14.23 -49.75
N LEU A 398 26.08 13.21 -49.18
CA LEU A 398 26.68 12.08 -48.44
C LEU A 398 27.87 11.41 -49.16
N GLN A 399 28.92 11.11 -48.40
CA GLN A 399 29.50 9.78 -48.29
C GLN A 399 29.53 9.37 -46.82
#